data_AF-A0AAI9S941-F1
#
_entry.id   AF-A0AAI9S941-F1
#
_cell.length_a   1.000
_cell.length_b   1.000
_cell.length_c   1.000
_cell.angle_alpha   90.00
_cell.angle_beta   90.00
_cell.angle_gamma   90.00
#
_symmetry.space_group_name_H-M   'P 1'
#
loop_
_entity.id
_entity.type
_entity.pdbx_description
1 polymer ?
#
loop_
_entity_poly.entity_id
_entity_poly.type
_entity_poly.pdbx_seq_one_letter_code
_entity_poly.pdbx_strand_id
1 'polypeptide(L)'
;MTCAEVYACYEQRWQLEMFFDVYKNSLDFGVTRVQSDYSVRGSEFVDLIASILTSRIVKRMSKAGVLDNATFGDVMDSLRTCWRNRKAPRESLPQVDDEYWNRLLKCDGELLAALELALPGKDKAPDPKKRGRPRKKPEQTKAQEVNPQPKRKPGRPRVRPIIYGPPRPRGRPRKERSSGSL
;
A
#
# COMPACT_ATOMS: atom_id res chain seq x y z
N MET A 1 -41.59 9.55 -14.20
CA MET A 1 -40.65 9.16 -13.13
C MET A 1 -40.81 7.70 -12.85
N THR A 2 -39.74 6.92 -12.99
CA THR A 2 -39.71 5.51 -12.57
C THR A 2 -39.44 5.40 -11.08
N CYS A 3 -39.79 4.28 -10.44
CA CYS A 3 -39.50 4.09 -9.00
C CYS A 3 -38.00 4.22 -8.70
N ALA A 4 -37.13 3.75 -9.62
CA ALA A 4 -35.69 3.86 -9.49
C ALA A 4 -35.21 5.32 -9.46
N GLU A 5 -35.79 6.20 -10.29
CA GLU A 5 -35.48 7.64 -10.28
C GLU A 5 -35.87 8.29 -8.96
N VAL A 6 -37.03 7.92 -8.40
CA VAL A 6 -37.48 8.44 -7.09
C VAL A 6 -36.49 8.04 -5.99
N TYR A 7 -36.04 6.78 -5.97
CA TYR A 7 -35.00 6.33 -5.03
C TYR A 7 -33.69 7.10 -5.19
N ALA A 8 -33.22 7.33 -6.42
CA ALA A 8 -32.01 8.11 -6.67
C ALA A 8 -32.15 9.57 -6.21
N CYS A 9 -33.33 10.18 -6.35
CA CYS A 9 -33.58 11.53 -5.82
C CYS A 9 -33.49 11.59 -4.28
N TYR A 10 -34.00 10.57 -3.58
CA TYR A 10 -33.88 10.50 -2.12
C TYR A 10 -32.44 10.35 -1.65
N GLU A 11 -31.63 9.54 -2.35
CA GLU A 11 -30.21 9.40 -2.06
C GLU A 11 -29.45 10.73 -2.23
N GLN A 12 -29.75 11.47 -3.30
CA GLN A 12 -29.17 12.79 -3.55
C GLN A 12 -29.57 13.82 -2.49
N ARG A 13 -30.81 13.75 -1.97
CA ARG A 13 -31.27 14.62 -0.88
C ARG A 13 -30.43 14.41 0.38
N TRP A 14 -30.10 13.17 0.72
CA TRP A 14 -29.27 12.87 1.89
C TRP A 14 -27.87 13.49 1.78
N GLN A 15 -27.26 13.48 0.59
CA GLN A 15 -25.97 14.14 0.36
C GLN A 15 -26.02 15.65 0.67
N LEU A 16 -27.16 16.29 0.41
CA LEU A 16 -27.38 17.70 0.62
C LEU A 16 -27.53 18.05 2.12
N GLU A 17 -28.13 17.14 2.89
CA GLU A 17 -28.24 17.25 4.34
C GLU A 17 -26.86 17.12 5.01
N MET A 18 -26.07 16.11 4.62
CA MET A 18 -24.69 15.95 5.10
C MET A 18 -23.81 17.17 4.74
N PHE A 19 -23.99 17.73 3.55
CA PHE A 19 -23.30 18.95 3.14
C PHE A 19 -23.62 20.13 4.06
N PHE A 20 -24.91 20.35 4.37
CA PHE A 20 -25.30 21.46 5.24
C PHE A 20 -24.91 21.26 6.70
N ASP A 21 -24.89 20.02 7.18
CA ASP A 21 -24.39 19.70 8.52
C ASP A 21 -22.92 20.10 8.64
N VAL A 22 -22.07 19.65 7.71
CA VAL A 22 -20.65 20.05 7.70
C VAL A 22 -20.48 21.56 7.53
N TYR A 23 -21.21 22.16 6.58
CA TYR A 23 -21.09 23.59 6.31
C TYR A 23 -21.47 24.42 7.54
N LYS A 24 -22.62 24.16 8.17
CA LYS A 24 -23.12 25.01 9.27
C LYS A 24 -22.53 24.66 10.62
N ASN A 25 -22.34 23.37 10.91
CA ASN A 25 -21.98 22.89 12.25
C ASN A 25 -20.47 22.63 12.40
N SER A 26 -19.78 22.17 11.34
CA SER A 26 -18.35 21.83 11.44
C SER A 26 -17.42 23.00 11.09
N LEU A 27 -17.82 23.90 10.18
CA LEU A 27 -17.00 25.07 9.82
C LEU A 27 -17.13 26.25 10.79
N ASP A 28 -18.02 26.14 11.78
CA ASP A 28 -18.20 27.08 12.90
C ASP A 28 -18.17 28.57 12.49
N PHE A 29 -19.18 28.98 11.72
CA PHE A 29 -19.35 30.39 11.32
C PHE A 29 -19.71 31.33 12.47
N GLY A 30 -19.84 30.83 13.70
CA GLY A 30 -20.12 31.64 14.88
C GLY A 30 -18.95 32.52 15.32
N VAL A 31 -17.72 32.19 14.91
CA VAL A 31 -16.51 32.91 15.31
C VAL A 31 -15.72 33.37 14.08
N THR A 32 -15.84 34.65 13.74
CA THR A 32 -15.07 35.23 12.66
C THR A 32 -13.80 35.90 13.22
N ARG A 33 -12.64 35.52 12.67
CA ARG A 33 -11.34 36.14 13.03
C ARG A 33 -11.02 37.37 12.17
N VAL A 34 -12.05 38.00 11.58
CA VAL A 34 -11.89 39.10 10.62
C VAL A 34 -12.79 40.28 11.02
N GLN A 35 -12.27 41.49 10.80
CA GLN A 35 -12.83 42.73 11.38
C GLN A 35 -13.95 43.39 10.56
N SER A 36 -14.13 43.01 9.29
CA SER A 36 -15.10 43.67 8.39
C SER A 36 -16.16 42.70 7.87
N ASP A 37 -17.40 43.18 7.75
CA ASP A 37 -18.53 42.41 7.22
C ASP A 37 -18.27 41.86 5.81
N TYR A 38 -17.56 42.64 4.97
CA TYR A 38 -17.16 42.21 3.64
C TYR A 38 -16.17 41.05 3.69
N SER A 39 -15.22 41.09 4.63
CA SER A 39 -14.27 40.00 4.79
C SER A 39 -14.92 38.74 5.35
N VAL A 40 -15.87 38.88 6.29
CA VAL A 40 -16.67 37.75 6.81
C VAL A 40 -17.43 37.06 5.68
N ARG A 41 -18.17 37.84 4.88
CA ARG A 41 -18.89 37.30 3.71
C ARG A 41 -17.95 36.67 2.69
N GLY A 42 -16.76 37.24 2.52
CA GLY A 42 -15.72 36.69 1.65
C GLY A 42 -15.20 35.33 2.14
N SER A 43 -14.91 35.18 3.44
CA SER A 43 -14.47 33.90 4.00
C SER A 43 -15.55 32.83 3.89
N GLU A 44 -16.80 33.16 4.25
CA GLU A 44 -17.93 32.24 4.13
C GLU A 44 -18.13 31.76 2.68
N PHE A 45 -17.94 32.64 1.71
CA PHE A 45 -18.01 32.28 0.30
C PHE A 45 -16.92 31.29 -0.13
N VAL A 46 -15.68 31.48 0.33
CA VAL A 46 -14.58 30.55 0.06
C VAL A 46 -14.84 29.19 0.71
N ASP A 47 -15.34 29.19 1.95
CA ASP A 47 -15.71 27.98 2.70
C ASP A 47 -16.86 27.21 2.04
N LEU A 48 -17.83 27.93 1.44
CA LEU A 48 -18.89 27.34 0.63
C LEU A 48 -18.32 26.62 -0.60
N ILE A 49 -17.40 27.27 -1.33
CA ILE A 49 -16.76 26.64 -2.49
C ILE A 49 -15.94 25.41 -2.05
N ALA A 50 -15.19 25.51 -0.95
CA ALA A 50 -14.38 24.43 -0.42
C ALA A 50 -15.24 23.22 0.00
N SER A 51 -16.36 23.44 0.69
CA SER A 51 -17.30 22.39 1.07
C SER A 51 -17.97 21.72 -0.14
N ILE A 52 -18.32 22.50 -1.19
CA ILE A 52 -18.86 21.95 -2.44
C ILE A 52 -17.81 21.05 -3.13
N LEU A 53 -16.56 21.51 -3.20
CA LEU A 53 -15.45 20.73 -3.76
C LEU A 53 -15.27 19.42 -2.98
N THR A 54 -15.22 19.50 -1.65
CA THR A 54 -15.07 18.32 -0.77
C THR A 54 -16.23 17.33 -0.97
N SER A 55 -17.47 17.80 -1.04
CA SER A 55 -18.65 16.94 -1.31
C SER A 55 -18.51 16.19 -2.64
N ARG A 56 -18.03 16.85 -3.70
CA ARG A 56 -17.77 16.22 -5.00
C ARG A 56 -16.64 15.19 -4.94
N ILE A 57 -15.58 15.48 -4.19
CA ILE A 57 -14.45 14.55 -4.00
C ILE A 57 -14.93 13.30 -3.24
N VAL A 58 -15.64 13.48 -2.12
CA VAL A 58 -16.21 12.38 -1.32
C VAL A 58 -17.14 11.52 -2.17
N LYS A 59 -18.01 12.12 -2.98
CA LYS A 59 -18.89 11.38 -3.90
C LYS A 59 -18.11 10.53 -4.91
N ARG A 60 -17.01 11.06 -5.44
CA ARG A 60 -16.14 10.32 -6.38
C ARG A 60 -15.43 9.16 -5.68
N MET A 61 -14.91 9.38 -4.48
CA MET A 61 -14.24 8.35 -3.68
C MET A 61 -15.21 7.24 -3.22
N SER A 62 -16.43 7.61 -2.85
CA SER A 62 -17.50 6.67 -2.50
C SER A 62 -17.91 5.82 -3.70
N LYS A 63 -18.06 6.43 -4.90
CA LYS A 63 -18.33 5.69 -6.13
C LYS A 63 -17.21 4.70 -6.49
N ALA A 64 -15.96 5.03 -6.14
CA ALA A 64 -14.81 4.16 -6.33
C ALA A 64 -14.66 3.07 -5.24
N GLY A 65 -15.48 3.08 -4.18
CA GLY A 65 -15.41 2.11 -3.07
C GLY A 65 -14.18 2.26 -2.17
N VAL A 66 -13.45 3.38 -2.27
CA VAL A 66 -12.21 3.58 -1.50
C VAL A 66 -12.49 3.87 -0.02
N LEU A 67 -13.63 4.52 0.27
CA LEU A 67 -14.03 4.92 1.62
C LEU A 67 -14.53 3.77 2.50
N ASP A 68 -14.71 2.56 1.95
CA ASP A 68 -15.13 1.39 2.73
C ASP A 68 -13.99 0.86 3.61
N ASN A 69 -12.73 1.07 3.17
CA ASN A 69 -11.54 0.52 3.83
C ASN A 69 -10.71 1.58 4.59
N ALA A 70 -10.86 2.86 4.24
CA ALA A 70 -10.05 3.95 4.79
C ALA A 70 -10.90 5.21 4.99
N THR A 71 -10.53 6.05 5.96
CA THR A 71 -11.23 7.32 6.16
C THR A 71 -10.85 8.33 5.07
N PHE A 72 -11.69 9.34 4.87
CA PHE A 72 -11.40 10.41 3.90
C PHE A 72 -10.03 11.08 4.18
N GLY A 73 -9.69 11.30 5.45
CA GLY A 73 -8.40 11.87 5.85
C GLY A 73 -7.23 11.00 5.43
N ASP A 74 -7.31 9.69 5.71
CA ASP A 74 -6.25 8.74 5.35
C ASP A 74 -6.03 8.68 3.84
N VAL A 75 -7.12 8.66 3.05
CA VAL A 75 -7.06 8.67 1.58
C VAL A 75 -6.38 9.94 1.07
N MET A 76 -6.75 11.10 1.62
CA MET A 76 -6.16 12.38 1.23
C MET A 76 -4.68 12.47 1.61
N ASP A 77 -4.27 11.92 2.76
CA ASP A 77 -2.87 11.87 3.18
C ASP A 77 -2.04 10.93 2.29
N SER A 78 -2.58 9.76 1.92
CA SER A 78 -1.93 8.88 0.93
C SER A 78 -1.75 9.60 -0.41
N LEU A 79 -2.81 10.24 -0.92
CA LEU A 79 -2.76 11.02 -2.18
C LEU A 79 -1.76 12.17 -2.11
N ARG A 80 -1.60 12.82 -0.95
CA ARG A 80 -0.61 13.90 -0.76
C ARG A 80 0.82 13.41 -0.95
N THR A 81 1.11 12.15 -0.61
CA THR A 81 2.44 11.55 -0.84
C THR A 81 2.65 11.10 -2.29
N CYS A 82 1.57 10.99 -3.08
CA CYS A 82 1.61 10.64 -4.50
C CYS A 82 1.91 11.86 -5.38
N TRP A 83 3.18 12.25 -5.50
CA TRP A 83 3.58 13.38 -6.37
C TRP A 83 4.57 12.95 -7.46
N ARG A 84 4.43 13.59 -8.63
CA ARG A 84 5.24 13.32 -9.83
C ARG A 84 6.33 14.36 -10.03
N ASN A 85 7.39 13.96 -10.70
CA ASN A 85 8.47 14.86 -11.12
C ASN A 85 7.97 15.89 -12.16
N ARG A 86 8.52 17.10 -12.14
CA ARG A 86 8.21 18.18 -13.12
C ARG A 86 8.47 17.79 -14.57
N LYS A 87 9.39 16.86 -14.81
CA LYS A 87 9.72 16.38 -16.16
C LYS A 87 8.66 15.46 -16.76
N ALA A 88 7.66 15.06 -15.99
CA ALA A 88 6.60 14.17 -16.46
C ALA A 88 5.75 14.84 -17.56
N PRO A 89 5.34 14.09 -18.59
CA PRO A 89 4.39 14.58 -19.58
C PRO A 89 3.05 14.90 -18.91
N ARG A 90 2.39 15.97 -19.36
CA ARG A 90 1.09 16.45 -18.84
C ARG A 90 -0.10 16.17 -19.76
N GLU A 91 0.18 15.77 -21.01
CA GLU A 91 -0.83 15.62 -22.06
C GLU A 91 -1.65 14.34 -21.91
N SER A 92 -1.06 13.28 -21.36
CA SER A 92 -1.71 11.98 -21.16
C SER A 92 -1.91 11.67 -19.69
N LEU A 93 -2.91 10.83 -19.39
CA LEU A 93 -3.06 10.23 -18.06
C LEU A 93 -1.78 9.45 -17.70
N PRO A 94 -1.28 9.59 -16.46
CA PRO A 94 -0.08 8.89 -16.03
C PRO A 94 -0.35 7.39 -15.88
N GLN A 95 0.63 6.55 -16.20
CA GLN A 95 0.60 5.13 -15.85
C GLN A 95 1.11 4.97 -14.41
N VAL A 96 0.55 4.03 -13.64
CA VAL A 96 1.06 3.69 -12.29
C VAL A 96 2.53 3.24 -12.34
N ASP A 97 2.95 2.52 -13.38
CA ASP A 97 4.32 2.00 -13.53
C ASP A 97 5.32 3.00 -14.15
N ASP A 98 4.93 4.26 -14.33
CA ASP A 98 5.82 5.28 -14.91
C ASP A 98 7.05 5.56 -14.03
N GLU A 99 8.16 5.92 -14.66
CA GLU A 99 9.41 6.31 -13.97
C GLU A 99 9.34 7.68 -13.27
N TYR A 100 8.27 8.45 -13.49
CA TYR A 100 8.15 9.82 -12.99
C TYR A 100 7.55 9.93 -11.58
N TRP A 101 7.11 8.81 -10.99
CA TRP A 101 6.58 8.78 -9.63
C TRP A 101 7.70 8.81 -8.59
N ASN A 102 7.56 9.66 -7.57
CA ASN A 102 8.51 9.70 -6.47
C ASN A 102 8.06 8.74 -5.36
N ARG A 103 8.71 7.56 -5.26
CA ARG A 103 8.46 6.56 -4.22
C ARG A 103 6.99 6.16 -4.05
N LEU A 104 6.30 5.86 -5.16
CA LEU A 104 4.93 5.36 -5.10
C LEU A 104 4.88 3.97 -4.45
N LEU A 105 4.04 3.80 -3.42
CA LEU A 105 3.76 2.49 -2.84
C LEU A 105 2.77 1.73 -3.73
N LYS A 106 2.75 0.40 -3.61
CA LYS A 106 1.82 -0.44 -4.38
C LYS A 106 0.36 -0.14 -4.05
N CYS A 107 0.04 0.00 -2.76
CA CYS A 107 -1.30 0.35 -2.29
C CYS A 107 -1.76 1.70 -2.86
N ASP A 108 -0.86 2.67 -2.92
CA ASP A 108 -1.16 3.99 -3.49
C ASP A 108 -1.38 3.93 -5.01
N GLY A 109 -0.63 3.07 -5.71
CA GLY A 109 -0.85 2.80 -7.14
C GLY A 109 -2.22 2.18 -7.43
N GLU A 110 -2.65 1.22 -6.61
CA GLU A 110 -3.99 0.63 -6.67
C GLU A 110 -5.07 1.68 -6.39
N LEU A 111 -4.86 2.55 -5.40
CA LEU A 111 -5.75 3.66 -5.05
C LEU A 111 -5.88 4.69 -6.19
N LEU A 112 -4.76 5.06 -6.83
CA LEU A 112 -4.76 5.97 -7.99
C LEU A 112 -5.51 5.37 -9.18
N ALA A 113 -5.37 4.07 -9.41
CA ALA A 113 -6.12 3.36 -10.44
C ALA A 113 -7.62 3.31 -10.12
N ALA A 114 -7.99 3.00 -8.88
CA ALA A 114 -9.39 2.98 -8.42
C ALA A 114 -10.07 4.35 -8.55
N LEU A 115 -9.35 5.44 -8.29
CA LEU A 115 -9.86 6.81 -8.43
C LEU A 115 -9.83 7.35 -9.88
N GLU A 116 -9.36 6.54 -10.83
CA GLU A 116 -9.19 6.92 -12.25
C GLU A 116 -8.24 8.12 -12.43
N LEU A 117 -7.26 8.26 -11.53
CA LEU A 117 -6.23 9.30 -11.60
C LEU A 117 -4.99 8.84 -12.38
N ALA A 118 -4.77 7.53 -12.43
CA ALA A 118 -3.73 6.90 -13.20
C ALA A 118 -4.27 5.67 -13.93
N LEU A 119 -3.67 5.34 -15.07
CA LEU A 119 -3.92 4.10 -15.77
C LEU A 119 -3.30 2.95 -14.98
N PRO A 120 -4.03 1.83 -14.78
CA PRO A 120 -3.52 0.69 -14.04
C PRO A 120 -2.26 0.17 -14.70
N GLY A 121 -1.31 -0.31 -13.88
CA GLY A 121 -0.03 -0.83 -14.36
C GLY A 121 -0.20 -1.84 -15.50
N LYS A 122 0.75 -1.88 -16.43
CA LYS A 122 0.70 -2.93 -17.46
C LYS A 122 1.02 -4.21 -16.72
N ASP A 123 0.07 -5.12 -16.61
CA ASP A 123 0.32 -6.47 -16.14
C ASP A 123 1.45 -7.05 -16.99
N LYS A 124 2.69 -6.99 -16.47
CA LYS A 124 3.81 -7.69 -17.08
C LYS A 124 3.46 -9.15 -16.93
N ALA A 125 3.00 -9.76 -18.03
CA ALA A 125 2.89 -11.21 -18.13
C ALA A 125 4.17 -11.79 -17.50
N PRO A 126 4.06 -12.71 -16.53
CA PRO A 126 5.23 -13.14 -15.78
C PRO A 126 6.26 -13.66 -16.77
N ASP A 127 7.39 -12.96 -16.87
CA ASP A 127 8.50 -13.41 -17.70
C ASP A 127 8.76 -14.86 -17.32
N PRO A 128 8.80 -15.80 -18.29
CA PRO A 128 8.96 -17.20 -17.99
C PRO A 128 10.21 -17.34 -17.13
N LYS A 129 10.02 -17.81 -15.88
CA LYS A 129 11.10 -17.96 -14.90
C LYS A 129 12.28 -18.60 -15.62
N LYS A 130 13.37 -17.84 -15.83
CA LYS A 130 14.58 -18.38 -16.43
C LYS A 130 15.02 -19.55 -15.55
N ARG A 131 14.77 -20.77 -16.02
CA ARG A 131 15.23 -22.00 -15.38
C ARG A 131 16.73 -21.79 -15.15
N GLY A 132 17.18 -21.99 -13.91
CA GLY A 132 18.52 -21.64 -13.47
C GLY A 132 19.64 -22.27 -14.31
N ARG A 133 20.88 -21.89 -13.97
CA ARG A 133 22.18 -22.24 -14.61
C ARG A 133 22.07 -23.35 -15.67
N PRO A 134 22.42 -23.08 -16.95
CA PRO A 134 22.36 -24.09 -17.99
C PRO A 134 23.17 -25.32 -17.56
N ARG A 135 22.52 -26.50 -17.57
CA ARG A 135 23.21 -27.77 -17.34
C ARG A 135 24.26 -27.93 -18.44
N LYS A 136 25.52 -28.06 -18.05
CA LYS A 136 26.63 -28.36 -18.96
C LYS A 136 26.28 -29.65 -19.71
N LYS A 137 26.18 -29.60 -21.05
CA LYS A 137 25.95 -30.79 -21.87
C LYS A 137 27.14 -31.74 -21.66
N PRO A 138 26.93 -33.05 -21.46
CA PRO A 138 28.02 -34.01 -21.49
C PRO A 138 28.54 -34.07 -22.94
N GLU A 139 29.76 -33.59 -23.16
CA GLU A 139 30.49 -33.89 -24.39
C GLU A 139 30.81 -35.39 -24.39
N GLN A 140 30.49 -36.05 -25.49
CA GLN A 140 30.92 -37.40 -25.79
C GLN A 140 32.44 -37.39 -25.91
N THR A 141 33.15 -37.83 -24.86
CA THR A 141 34.58 -38.14 -24.97
C THR A 141 34.73 -39.63 -25.21
N LYS A 142 35.33 -39.92 -26.37
CA LYS A 142 35.83 -41.24 -26.76
C LYS A 142 36.75 -41.80 -25.67
N ALA A 143 36.78 -43.13 -25.62
CA ALA A 143 37.56 -43.94 -24.70
C ALA A 143 39.01 -43.46 -24.54
N GLN A 144 39.43 -43.28 -23.28
CA GLN A 144 40.83 -43.36 -22.87
C GLN A 144 40.90 -43.88 -21.42
N GLU A 145 41.76 -44.89 -21.30
CA GLU A 145 42.23 -45.72 -20.19
C GLU A 145 41.87 -45.37 -18.74
N VAL A 146 41.45 -46.43 -18.05
CA VAL A 146 41.20 -46.50 -16.61
C VAL A 146 42.49 -46.24 -15.83
N ASN A 147 42.51 -45.16 -15.05
CA ASN A 147 43.44 -45.01 -13.94
C ASN A 147 42.64 -44.56 -12.70
N PRO A 148 42.56 -45.34 -11.61
CA PRO A 148 41.63 -45.06 -10.52
C PRO A 148 42.22 -44.03 -9.55
N GLN A 149 41.92 -42.74 -9.75
CA GLN A 149 42.11 -41.76 -8.68
C GLN A 149 40.99 -41.88 -7.63
N PRO A 150 41.32 -41.89 -6.32
CA PRO A 150 40.32 -42.07 -5.28
C PRO A 150 39.39 -40.85 -5.18
N LYS A 151 38.07 -41.12 -5.18
CA LYS A 151 37.02 -40.12 -4.95
C LYS A 151 37.29 -39.39 -3.63
N ARG A 152 37.33 -38.05 -3.67
CA ARG A 152 37.45 -37.21 -2.46
C ARG A 152 36.29 -37.52 -1.50
N LYS A 153 36.62 -37.75 -0.22
CA LYS A 153 35.64 -38.11 0.82
C LYS A 153 34.64 -36.95 1.02
N PRO A 154 33.34 -37.24 1.18
CA PRO A 154 32.37 -36.21 1.57
C PRO A 154 32.79 -35.59 2.91
N GLY A 155 32.87 -34.25 2.96
CA GLY A 155 33.53 -33.52 4.05
C GLY A 155 33.00 -33.84 5.47
N ARG A 156 31.72 -33.59 5.77
CA ARG A 156 31.19 -33.79 7.12
C ARG A 156 30.35 -35.08 7.18
N PRO A 157 30.59 -36.01 8.11
CA PRO A 157 29.74 -37.18 8.30
C PRO A 157 28.30 -36.75 8.59
N ARG A 158 27.34 -37.27 7.83
CA ARG A 158 25.91 -36.98 7.96
C ARG A 158 25.23 -37.82 9.05
N VAL A 159 26.01 -38.29 10.03
CA VAL A 159 25.56 -39.12 11.14
C VAL A 159 25.62 -38.27 12.40
N ARG A 160 24.50 -38.16 13.11
CA ARG A 160 24.47 -37.50 14.42
C ARG A 160 25.32 -38.34 15.39
N PRO A 161 26.32 -37.79 16.08
CA PRO A 161 27.12 -38.56 17.02
C PRO A 161 26.23 -39.09 18.14
N ILE A 162 26.42 -40.36 18.49
CA ILE A 162 25.79 -40.97 19.66
C ILE A 162 26.47 -40.34 20.89
N ILE A 163 25.73 -39.52 21.61
CA ILE A 163 26.20 -38.89 22.84
C ILE A 163 26.07 -39.93 23.95
N TYR A 164 27.20 -40.52 24.38
CA TYR A 164 27.21 -41.34 25.58
C TYR A 164 27.22 -40.42 26.80
N GLY A 165 26.17 -40.53 27.62
CA GLY A 165 25.94 -39.74 28.82
C GLY A 165 24.53 -39.12 28.85
N PRO A 166 24.02 -38.79 30.05
CA PRO A 166 22.70 -38.21 30.20
C PRO A 166 22.57 -36.91 29.38
N PRO A 167 21.42 -36.68 28.71
CA PRO A 167 21.22 -35.50 27.87
C PRO A 167 21.44 -34.22 28.69
N ARG A 168 22.20 -33.27 28.14
CA ARG A 168 22.38 -31.97 28.82
C ARG A 168 21.01 -31.28 28.94
N PRO A 169 20.64 -30.76 30.13
CA PRO A 169 19.40 -30.02 30.30
C PRO A 169 19.38 -28.81 29.35
N ARG A 170 18.29 -28.66 28.61
CA ARG A 170 18.09 -27.52 27.71
C ARG A 170 17.73 -26.29 28.52
N GLY A 171 18.46 -25.20 28.30
CA GLY A 171 18.20 -23.91 28.90
C GLY A 171 19.38 -23.38 29.70
N ARG A 172 19.29 -22.11 30.10
CA ARG A 172 20.27 -21.47 30.99
C ARG A 172 20.13 -22.09 32.39
N PRO A 173 21.24 -22.48 33.06
CA PRO A 173 21.17 -22.95 34.44
C PRO A 173 20.44 -21.92 35.30
N ARG A 174 19.40 -22.34 36.02
CA ARG A 174 18.71 -21.46 36.96
C ARG A 174 19.70 -21.17 38.08
N LYS A 175 20.03 -19.89 38.30
CA LYS A 175 20.88 -19.46 39.41
C LYS A 175 20.16 -19.85 40.70
N GLU A 176 20.70 -20.81 41.44
CA GLU A 176 20.16 -21.14 42.75
C GLU A 176 20.33 -19.93 43.66
N ARG A 177 19.22 -19.52 44.29
CA ARG A 177 19.28 -18.56 45.39
C ARG A 177 19.78 -19.35 46.57
N SER A 178 20.95 -18.97 47.11
CA SER A 178 21.43 -19.48 48.39
C SER A 178 20.31 -19.32 49.42
N SER A 179 19.77 -20.44 49.90
CA SER A 179 18.96 -20.48 51.09
C SER A 179 19.84 -20.03 52.25
N GLY A 180 19.65 -18.79 52.69
CA GLY A 180 20.19 -18.33 53.97
C GLY A 180 19.74 -19.32 55.05
N SER A 181 20.71 -20.02 55.62
CA SER A 181 20.51 -20.82 56.82
C SER A 181 20.98 -19.95 57.97
N LEU A 182 20.02 -19.64 58.85
CA LEU A 182 20.11 -19.21 60.26
C LEU A 182 21.15 -18.13 60.59
#